data_AF-A0A7N1A943-F1
#
_entry.id   AF-A0A7N1A943-F1
#
_cell.length_a   1.000
_cell.length_b   1.000
_cell.length_c   1.000
_cell.angle_alpha   90.00
_cell.angle_beta   90.00
_cell.angle_gamma   90.00
#
_symmetry.space_group_name_H-M   'P 1'
#
loop_
_entity.id
_entity.type
_entity.pdbx_description
1 polymer ?
#
loop_
_entity_poly.entity_id
_entity_poly.type
_entity_poly.pdbx_seq_one_letter_code
_entity_poly.pdbx_strand_id
1 'polypeptide(L)' 'MASQEDALTQRLQDLQKKLGTKQNFEEAVSSVASLLRQAYPSASPSLRKLFYTVICRVATVLKTRYTAPGFWLSGL' A
#
# COMPACT_ATOMS: atom_id res chain seq x y z
N MET A 1 12.71 -3.28 -20.26
CA MET A 1 13.06 -3.11 -18.84
C MET A 1 12.37 -1.89 -18.24
N ALA A 2 12.48 -0.69 -18.83
CA ALA A 2 11.77 0.52 -18.35
C ALA A 2 10.23 0.38 -18.28
N SER A 3 9.59 -0.16 -19.31
CA SER A 3 8.12 -0.27 -19.37
C SER A 3 7.50 -1.14 -18.25
N GLN A 4 8.26 -2.09 -17.70
CA GLN A 4 7.78 -2.94 -16.62
C GLN A 4 7.83 -2.21 -15.27
N GLU A 5 8.88 -1.42 -15.03
CA GLU A 5 8.97 -0.56 -13.84
C GLU A 5 7.96 0.58 -13.86
N ASP A 6 7.69 1.17 -15.04
CA ASP A 6 6.65 2.19 -15.20
C ASP A 6 5.25 1.63 -14.93
N ALA A 7 4.93 0.44 -15.46
CA ALA A 7 3.67 -0.23 -15.19
C ALA A 7 3.51 -0.59 -13.70
N LEU A 8 4.59 -1.03 -13.04
CA LEU A 8 4.60 -1.31 -11.60
C LEU A 8 4.41 -0.02 -10.78
N THR A 9 5.03 1.07 -11.21
CA THR A 9 4.89 2.39 -10.58
C THR A 9 3.45 2.89 -10.67
N GLN A 10 2.83 2.79 -11.85
CA GLN A 10 1.42 3.14 -12.03
C GLN A 10 0.49 2.27 -11.17
N ARG A 11 0.73 0.95 -11.11
CA ARG A 11 -0.04 0.04 -10.25
C ARG A 11 0.10 0.40 -8.77
N LEU A 12 1.31 0.73 -8.31
CA LEU A 12 1.56 1.16 -6.93
C LEU A 12 0.85 2.48 -6.60
N GLN A 13 0.84 3.44 -7.52
CA GLN A 13 0.11 4.70 -7.34
C GLN A 13 -1.40 4.50 -7.29
N ASP A 14 -1.95 3.62 -8.13
CA ASP A 14 -3.37 3.29 -8.11
C ASP A 14 -3.77 2.58 -6.80
N LEU A 15 -2.95 1.64 -6.34
CA LEU A 15 -3.11 0.99 -5.05
C LEU A 15 -3.01 2.00 -3.90
N GLN A 16 -2.09 2.97 -3.97
CA GLN A 16 -1.97 4.03 -2.97
C GLN A 16 -3.25 4.88 -2.86
N LYS A 17 -3.94 5.15 -3.98
CA LYS A 17 -5.24 5.83 -3.96
C LYS A 17 -6.31 4.97 -3.30
N LYS A 18 -6.34 3.67 -3.62
CA LYS A 18 -7.27 2.69 -3.04
C LYS A 18 -7.06 2.47 -1.53
N LEU A 19 -5.84 2.64 -1.01
CA LEU A 19 -5.56 2.63 0.44
C LEU A 19 -6.27 3.75 1.22
N GLY A 20 -6.73 4.81 0.54
CA GLY A 20 -7.55 5.85 1.16
C GLY A 20 -9.01 5.43 1.39
N THR A 21 -9.47 4.37 0.72
CA THR A 21 -10.87 3.93 0.73
C THR A 21 -11.04 2.73 1.66
N LYS A 22 -11.97 2.81 2.61
CA LYS A 22 -12.13 1.80 3.68
C LYS A 22 -12.50 0.41 3.16
N GLN A 23 -13.33 0.32 2.12
CA GLN A 23 -13.79 -0.96 1.53
C GLN A 23 -12.68 -1.74 0.83
N ASN A 24 -11.71 -1.06 0.21
CA ASN A 24 -10.70 -1.71 -0.64
C ASN A 24 -9.33 -1.77 0.04
N PHE A 25 -9.26 -1.44 1.32
CA PHE A 25 -7.99 -1.34 2.04
C PHE A 25 -7.30 -2.71 2.16
N GLU A 26 -7.99 -3.75 2.62
CA GLU A 26 -7.41 -5.09 2.76
C GLU A 26 -6.97 -5.69 1.42
N GLU A 27 -7.79 -5.52 0.39
CA GLU A 27 -7.47 -5.98 -0.98
C GLU A 27 -6.24 -5.24 -1.54
N ALA A 28 -6.19 -3.91 -1.33
CA ALA A 28 -5.06 -3.09 -1.75
C ALA A 28 -3.76 -3.47 -1.00
N VAL A 29 -3.83 -3.72 0.31
CA VAL A 29 -2.68 -4.18 1.11
C VAL A 29 -2.20 -5.55 0.65
N SER A 30 -3.11 -6.49 0.39
CA SER A 30 -2.78 -7.82 -0.11
C SER A 30 -2.10 -7.75 -1.49
N SER A 31 -2.58 -6.86 -2.36
CA SER A 31 -2.00 -6.59 -3.67
C SER A 31 -0.61 -5.94 -3.58
N VAL A 32 -0.41 -5.00 -2.66
CA VAL A 32 0.91 -4.39 -2.41
C VAL A 32 1.89 -5.45 -1.88
N ALA A 33 1.46 -6.32 -0.97
CA ALA A 33 2.32 -7.37 -0.41
C ALA A 33 2.74 -8.42 -1.46
N SER A 34 1.82 -8.81 -2.35
CA SER A 34 2.15 -9.73 -3.45
C SER A 34 3.10 -9.08 -4.46
N LEU A 35 2.84 -7.82 -4.85
CA LEU A 35 3.73 -7.04 -5.70
C LEU A 35 5.11 -6.86 -5.07
N LEU A 36 5.19 -6.64 -3.76
CA LEU A 36 6.47 -6.51 -3.07
C LEU A 36 7.26 -7.82 -3.14
N ARG A 37 6.63 -8.96 -2.85
CA ARG A 37 7.33 -10.26 -2.95
C ARG A 37 7.84 -10.56 -4.36
N GLN A 38 7.11 -10.16 -5.39
CA GLN A 38 7.47 -10.44 -6.79
C GLN A 38 8.45 -9.42 -7.37
N ALA A 39 8.25 -8.13 -7.12
CA ALA A 39 8.98 -7.06 -7.78
C ALA A 39 10.17 -6.52 -6.98
N TYR A 40 10.17 -6.63 -5.64
CA TYR A 40 11.26 -6.13 -4.79
C TYR A 40 12.66 -6.69 -5.12
N PRO A 41 12.86 -7.99 -5.41
CA PRO A 41 14.19 -8.52 -5.74
C PRO A 41 14.76 -7.93 -7.04
N SER A 42 13.91 -7.57 -8.00
CA SER A 42 14.30 -6.98 -9.29
C SER A 42 14.12 -5.46 -9.36
N ALA A 43 13.65 -4.82 -8.29
CA ALA A 43 13.30 -3.41 -8.27
C ALA A 43 14.53 -2.48 -8.24
N SER A 44 14.48 -1.40 -9.01
CA SER A 44 15.43 -0.29 -8.90
C SER A 44 15.35 0.40 -7.51
N PRO A 45 16.41 1.13 -7.09
CA PRO A 45 16.42 1.85 -5.82
C PRO A 45 15.25 2.83 -5.67
N SER A 46 14.86 3.47 -6.76
CA SER A 46 13.71 4.39 -6.84
C SER A 46 12.39 3.67 -6.53
N LEU A 47 12.19 2.50 -7.13
CA LEU A 47 10.98 1.69 -6.93
C LEU A 47 10.93 1.10 -5.51
N ARG A 48 12.07 0.70 -4.94
CA ARG A 48 12.17 0.27 -3.53
C ARG A 48 11.77 1.39 -2.56
N LYS A 49 12.18 2.64 -2.83
CA LYS A 49 11.78 3.81 -2.03
C LYS A 49 10.27 4.07 -2.13
N LEU A 50 9.68 3.86 -3.31
CA LEU A 50 8.24 3.95 -3.51
C LEU A 50 7.49 2.89 -2.69
N PHE A 51 7.93 1.63 -2.75
CA PHE A 51 7.38 0.54 -1.92
C PHE A 51 7.44 0.88 -0.43
N TYR A 52 8.59 1.34 0.06
CA TYR A 52 8.75 1.76 1.46
C TYR A 52 7.73 2.86 1.84
N THR A 53 7.56 3.87 1.00
CA THR A 53 6.59 4.96 1.22
C THR A 53 5.16 4.44 1.30
N VAL A 54 4.78 3.52 0.40
CA VAL A 54 3.45 2.90 0.39
C VAL A 54 3.22 2.06 1.65
N ILE A 55 4.21 1.27 2.08
CA ILE A 55 4.11 0.47 3.32
C ILE A 55 3.96 1.37 4.56
N CYS A 56 4.75 2.45 4.65
CA CYS A 56 4.61 3.43 5.72
C CYS A 56 3.21 4.07 5.72
N ARG A 57 2.61 4.29 4.53
CA ARG A 57 1.23 4.77 4.42
C ARG A 57 0.23 3.73 4.90
N VAL A 58 0.38 2.46 4.53
CA VAL A 58 -0.44 1.35 5.06
C VAL A 58 -0.38 1.31 6.58
N ALA A 59 0.81 1.36 7.17
CA ALA A 59 1.00 1.37 8.62
C ALA A 59 0.33 2.60 9.28
N THR A 60 0.42 3.76 8.64
CA THR A 60 -0.25 4.99 9.11
C THR A 60 -1.77 4.84 9.07
N VAL A 61 -2.32 4.29 7.98
CA VAL A 61 -3.77 4.07 7.84
C VAL A 61 -4.26 3.04 8.84
N LEU A 62 -3.54 1.93 9.04
CA LEU A 62 -3.81 0.97 10.11
C LEU A 62 -3.85 1.66 11.47
N LYS A 63 -2.83 2.46 11.78
CA LYS A 63 -2.73 3.16 13.06
C LYS A 63 -3.86 4.18 13.28
N THR A 64 -4.23 4.91 12.23
CA THR A 64 -5.24 5.98 12.31
C THR A 64 -6.68 5.49 12.18
N ARG A 65 -6.93 4.38 11.48
CA ARG A 65 -8.29 3.86 11.23
C ARG A 65 -8.67 2.67 12.12
N TYR A 66 -7.70 1.82 12.47
CA TYR A 66 -7.98 0.58 13.21
C TYR A 66 -7.53 0.64 14.67
N THR A 67 -6.53 1.46 15.02
CA THR A 67 -6.12 1.67 16.43
C THR A 67 -6.58 3.00 17.02
N ALA A 68 -7.34 3.83 16.29
CA ALA A 68 -7.93 5.02 16.90
C ALA A 68 -9.02 4.61 17.91
N PRO A 69 -9.00 5.12 19.15
CA PRO A 69 -9.95 4.72 20.21
C PRO A 69 -11.41 4.98 19.84
N GLY A 70 -11.68 5.90 18.90
CA GLY A 70 -13.03 6.14 18.36
C GLY A 70 -13.61 5.00 17.51
N PHE A 71 -12.78 4.11 16.95
CA PHE A 71 -13.27 2.93 16.22
C PHE A 71 -13.91 1.90 17.16
N TRP A 72 -13.45 1.84 18.42
CA TRP A 72 -14.02 0.99 19.46
C TRP A 72 -15.24 1.61 20.16
N LEU A 73 -15.45 2.94 20.04
CA LEU A 73 -16.59 3.64 20.63
C LEU A 73 -17.87 3.63 19.77
N SER A 74 -17.79 3.22 18.50
CA SER A 74 -18.98 3.07 17.63
C SER A 74 -19.50 1.62 17.55
N GLY A 75 -19.10 0.78 18.51
CA GLY A 75 -19.50 -0.63 18.61
C GLY A 75 -20.11 -0.98 19.96
N LEU A 76 -21.05 -0.17 20.46
CA LEU A 76 -21.95 -0.51 21.56
C LEU A 76 -23.36 -0.01 21.25
#